data_AF-A0A921NUV7-F1
#
_entry.id   AF-A0A921NUV7-F1
#
_cell.length_a   1.000
_cell.length_b   1.000
_cell.length_c   1.000
_cell.angle_alpha   90.00
_cell.angle_beta   90.00
_cell.angle_gamma   90.00
#
_symmetry.space_group_name_H-M   'P 1'
#
loop_
_entity.id
_entity.type
_entity.pdbx_description
1 polymer ?
#
loop_
_entity_poly.entity_id
_entity_poly.type
_entity_poly.pdbx_seq_one_letter_code
_entity_poly.pdbx_strand_id
1 'polypeptide(L)'
;MSPSNPETLLREMPGAAIKAADPGVVLARHLPEKPAGRCIVVGAGKSAAAMARAVERAWPDVDLSGVVVTRYGHAVPTRRIEVREAAHPVPDMAGAAAAREIMHKGAEAGPGDLVLALISGGGSALLPMPEPSLP
;
A
#
# COMPACT_ATOMS: atom_id res chain seq x y z
N MET A 1 11.65 36.58 -9.20
CA MET A 1 10.31 35.99 -9.41
C MET A 1 9.29 37.09 -9.19
N SER A 2 8.40 37.38 -10.14
CA SER A 2 7.24 38.22 -9.83
C SER A 2 6.50 37.61 -8.64
N PRO A 3 5.95 38.43 -7.71
CA PRO A 3 5.05 37.90 -6.71
C PRO A 3 3.93 37.16 -7.46
N SER A 4 3.74 35.88 -7.15
CA SER A 4 2.69 35.10 -7.78
C SER A 4 1.37 35.83 -7.57
N ASN A 5 0.57 35.93 -8.64
CA ASN A 5 -0.81 36.39 -8.53
C ASN A 5 -1.48 35.59 -7.39
N PRO A 6 -2.06 36.23 -6.36
CA PRO A 6 -2.67 35.52 -5.22
C PRO A 6 -3.67 34.44 -5.65
N GLU A 7 -4.39 34.64 -6.75
CA GLU A 7 -5.30 33.64 -7.31
C GLU A 7 -4.55 32.40 -7.82
N THR A 8 -3.46 32.59 -8.55
CA THR A 8 -2.60 31.50 -9.03
C THR A 8 -2.03 30.72 -7.85
N LEU A 9 -1.52 31.42 -6.83
CA LEU A 9 -0.99 30.78 -5.63
C LEU A 9 -2.05 29.91 -4.93
N LEU A 10 -3.26 30.43 -4.70
CA LEU A 10 -4.35 29.69 -4.06
C LEU A 10 -4.79 28.45 -4.87
N ARG A 11 -4.76 28.53 -6.21
CA ARG A 11 -5.08 27.39 -7.08
C ARG A 11 -3.97 26.33 -7.10
N GLU A 12 -2.71 26.72 -6.90
CA GLU A 12 -1.57 25.80 -6.87
C GLU A 12 -1.42 25.07 -5.53
N MET A 13 -1.79 25.70 -4.42
CA MET A 13 -1.65 25.14 -3.07
C MET A 13 -2.27 23.73 -2.90
N PRO A 14 -3.51 23.44 -3.35
CA PRO A 14 -4.07 22.08 -3.27
C PRO A 14 -3.25 21.07 -4.07
N GLY A 15 -2.77 21.46 -5.26
CA GLY A 15 -1.92 20.59 -6.08
C GLY A 15 -0.60 20.25 -5.39
N ALA A 16 0.01 21.23 -4.72
CA ALA A 16 1.20 20.99 -3.89
C ALA A 16 0.89 20.07 -2.71
N ALA A 17 -0.23 20.27 -2.01
CA ALA A 17 -0.65 19.43 -0.89
C ALA A 17 -0.94 17.98 -1.32
N ILE A 18 -1.63 17.77 -2.44
CA ILE A 18 -1.88 16.44 -3.00
C ILE A 18 -0.57 15.76 -3.37
N LYS A 19 0.33 16.45 -4.09
CA LYS A 19 1.66 15.91 -4.43
C LYS A 19 2.49 15.54 -3.20
N ALA A 20 2.37 16.33 -2.13
CA ALA A 20 3.08 16.05 -0.87
C ALA A 20 2.55 14.81 -0.14
N ALA A 21 1.33 14.36 -0.45
CA ALA A 21 0.70 13.16 0.12
C ALA A 21 0.60 11.98 -0.87
N ASP A 22 0.94 12.18 -2.15
CA ASP A 22 0.85 11.15 -3.18
C ASP A 22 1.94 10.08 -2.98
N PRO A 23 1.58 8.81 -2.74
CA PRO A 23 2.54 7.72 -2.59
C PRO A 23 3.49 7.59 -3.79
N GLY A 24 3.03 7.86 -5.01
CA GLY A 24 3.87 7.82 -6.21
C GLY A 24 4.98 8.87 -6.23
N VAL A 25 4.86 9.92 -5.41
CA VAL A 25 5.83 11.02 -5.30
C VAL A 25 6.71 10.87 -4.07
N VAL A 26 6.11 10.56 -2.91
CA VAL A 26 6.82 10.65 -1.62
C VAL A 26 7.26 9.34 -1.02
N LEU A 27 6.73 8.19 -1.47
CA LEU A 27 7.00 6.92 -0.79
C LEU A 27 8.47 6.52 -0.88
N ALA A 28 9.11 6.70 -2.04
CA ALA A 28 10.48 6.25 -2.30
C ALA A 28 11.51 6.84 -1.30
N ARG A 29 11.34 8.10 -0.88
CA ARG A 29 12.24 8.77 0.08
C ARG A 29 12.02 8.34 1.53
N HIS A 30 10.96 7.60 1.81
CA HIS A 30 10.61 7.12 3.15
C HIS A 30 10.72 5.60 3.29
N LEU A 31 11.19 4.92 2.24
CA LEU A 31 11.49 3.49 2.32
C LEU A 31 12.69 3.26 3.25
N PRO A 32 12.69 2.15 4.01
CA PRO A 32 13.84 1.77 4.82
C PRO A 32 15.04 1.40 3.93
N GLU A 33 16.16 1.04 4.56
CA GLU A 33 17.26 0.43 3.83
C GLU A 33 16.79 -0.87 3.14
N LYS A 34 17.38 -1.15 1.96
CA LYS A 34 17.06 -2.37 1.21
C LYS A 34 17.48 -3.61 2.02
N PRO A 35 16.68 -4.68 2.04
CA PRO A 35 17.08 -5.93 2.69
C PRO A 35 18.27 -6.56 1.96
N ALA A 36 19.03 -7.39 2.69
CA ALA A 36 20.01 -8.28 2.08
C ALA A 36 19.34 -9.48 1.37
N GLY A 37 18.19 -9.94 1.88
CA GLY A 37 17.34 -10.93 1.25
C GLY A 37 16.24 -10.31 0.38
N ARG A 38 15.06 -10.94 0.35
CA ARG A 38 13.89 -10.44 -0.40
C ARG A 38 13.08 -9.45 0.43
N CYS A 39 12.23 -8.68 -0.23
CA CYS A 39 11.20 -7.89 0.44
C CYS A 39 9.82 -8.48 0.18
N ILE A 40 9.13 -8.84 1.25
CA ILE A 40 7.74 -9.29 1.25
C ILE A 40 6.86 -8.07 1.55
N VAL A 41 6.14 -7.61 0.54
CA VAL A 41 5.27 -6.45 0.66
C VAL A 41 3.87 -6.90 1.03
N VAL A 42 3.40 -6.50 2.21
CA VAL A 42 2.03 -6.73 2.67
C VAL A 42 1.34 -5.40 2.89
N GLY A 43 0.01 -5.35 2.90
CA GLY A 43 -0.65 -4.11 3.27
C GLY A 43 -2.13 -4.04 2.96
N ALA A 44 -2.77 -3.02 3.51
CA ALA A 44 -4.14 -2.70 3.15
C ALA A 44 -4.49 -1.24 3.33
N GLY A 45 -5.53 -0.85 2.60
CA GLY A 45 -6.12 0.46 2.65
C GLY A 45 -6.42 1.01 1.25
N LYS A 46 -7.09 2.15 1.23
CA LYS A 46 -7.50 2.83 -0.01
C LYS A 46 -6.31 3.13 -0.95
N SER A 47 -5.13 3.32 -0.39
CA SER A 47 -3.92 3.67 -1.14
C SER A 47 -2.94 2.50 -1.31
N ALA A 48 -3.24 1.32 -0.77
CA ALA A 48 -2.27 0.22 -0.70
C ALA A 48 -1.79 -0.25 -2.08
N ALA A 49 -2.69 -0.34 -3.07
CA ALA A 49 -2.32 -0.69 -4.44
C ALA A 49 -1.40 0.35 -5.11
N ALA A 50 -1.67 1.65 -4.89
CA ALA A 50 -0.82 2.72 -5.40
C ALA A 50 0.55 2.74 -4.70
N MET A 51 0.58 2.49 -3.39
CA MET A 51 1.81 2.34 -2.61
C MET A 51 2.64 1.14 -3.10
N ALA A 52 2.02 -0.01 -3.35
CA ALA A 52 2.71 -1.20 -3.87
C ALA A 52 3.38 -0.92 -5.22
N ARG A 53 2.67 -0.26 -6.15
CA ARG A 53 3.26 0.18 -7.43
C ARG A 53 4.42 1.15 -7.22
N ALA A 54 4.35 2.05 -6.23
CA ALA A 54 5.44 2.96 -5.91
C ALA A 54 6.67 2.21 -5.38
N VAL A 55 6.49 1.20 -4.53
CA VAL A 55 7.59 0.31 -4.08
C VAL A 55 8.24 -0.39 -5.28
N GLU A 56 7.45 -0.97 -6.18
CA GLU A 56 8.02 -1.65 -7.37
C GLU A 56 8.86 -0.71 -8.23
N ARG A 57 8.46 0.56 -8.36
CA ARG A 57 9.21 1.57 -9.11
C ARG A 57 10.47 2.02 -8.38
N ALA A 58 10.40 2.16 -7.06
CA ALA A 58 11.52 2.61 -6.24
C ALA A 58 12.60 1.53 -6.12
N TRP A 59 12.21 0.25 -6.09
CA TRP A 59 13.09 -0.90 -5.92
C TRP A 59 12.98 -1.86 -7.12
N PRO A 60 13.52 -1.47 -8.29
CA PRO A 60 13.55 -2.35 -9.47
C PRO A 60 14.49 -3.56 -9.29
N ASP A 61 15.49 -3.43 -8.41
CA ASP A 61 16.59 -4.37 -8.18
C ASP A 61 16.42 -5.23 -6.92
N VAL A 62 15.40 -4.97 -6.10
CA VAL A 62 15.06 -5.82 -4.95
C VAL A 62 14.14 -6.95 -5.42
N ASP A 63 14.36 -8.16 -4.91
CA ASP A 63 13.41 -9.26 -5.08
C ASP A 63 12.14 -8.95 -4.28
N LEU A 64 11.09 -8.54 -4.99
CA LEU A 64 9.80 -8.17 -4.40
C LEU A 64 8.79 -9.28 -4.65
N SER A 65 8.04 -9.62 -3.62
CA SER A 65 6.81 -10.40 -3.74
C SER A 65 5.83 -9.93 -2.67
N GLY A 66 4.58 -10.38 -2.73
CA GLY A 66 3.63 -10.14 -1.63
C GLY A 66 2.22 -9.86 -2.12
N VAL A 67 1.39 -9.35 -1.22
CA VAL A 67 -0.03 -9.11 -1.46
C VAL A 67 -0.50 -7.87 -0.71
N VAL A 68 -1.25 -7.01 -1.40
CA VAL A 68 -1.92 -5.85 -0.79
C VAL A 68 -3.41 -5.87 -1.09
N VAL A 69 -4.21 -5.29 -0.20
CA VAL A 69 -5.68 -5.21 -0.35
C VAL A 69 -6.14 -3.77 -0.47
N THR A 70 -6.93 -3.49 -1.50
CA THR A 70 -7.60 -2.20 -1.68
C THR A 70 -9.11 -2.38 -1.88
N ARG A 71 -9.82 -1.28 -2.12
CA ARG A 71 -11.27 -1.32 -2.34
C ARG A 71 -11.59 -1.76 -3.77
N TYR A 72 -12.76 -2.35 -3.97
CA TYR A 72 -13.26 -2.64 -5.32
C TYR A 72 -13.17 -1.45 -6.28
N GLY A 73 -12.73 -1.73 -7.52
CA GLY A 73 -12.53 -0.75 -8.58
C GLY A 73 -11.34 0.20 -8.37
N HIS A 74 -10.46 -0.08 -7.40
CA HIS A 74 -9.28 0.74 -7.08
C HIS A 74 -7.96 -0.02 -7.24
N ALA A 75 -8.00 -1.25 -7.80
CA ALA A 75 -6.80 -1.96 -8.18
C ALA A 75 -5.90 -1.11 -9.08
N VAL A 76 -4.60 -1.23 -8.85
CA VAL A 76 -3.56 -0.59 -9.64
C VAL A 76 -2.67 -1.69 -10.21
N PRO A 77 -2.38 -1.70 -11.52
CA PRO A 77 -1.49 -2.70 -12.08
C PRO A 77 -0.09 -2.66 -11.47
N THR A 78 0.32 -3.81 -10.95
CA THR A 78 1.63 -4.16 -10.39
C THR A 78 2.21 -5.34 -11.16
N ARG A 79 3.50 -5.63 -10.98
CA ARG A 79 4.20 -6.73 -11.70
C ARG A 79 4.58 -7.90 -10.82
N ARG A 80 4.88 -7.63 -9.55
CA ARG A 80 5.51 -8.53 -8.57
C ARG A 80 4.68 -8.66 -7.30
N ILE A 81 3.95 -7.62 -6.93
CA ILE A 81 3.08 -7.59 -5.74
C ILE A 81 1.64 -7.83 -6.19
N GLU A 82 0.95 -8.80 -5.59
CA GLU A 82 -0.44 -9.09 -5.91
C GLU A 82 -1.38 -8.03 -5.31
N VAL A 83 -2.43 -7.67 -6.05
CA VAL A 83 -3.45 -6.71 -5.59
C VAL A 83 -4.78 -7.43 -5.49
N ARG A 84 -5.30 -7.53 -4.27
CA ARG A 84 -6.65 -8.00 -3.96
C ARG A 84 -7.58 -6.82 -3.76
N GLU A 85 -8.86 -7.03 -4.05
CA GLU A 85 -9.91 -6.06 -3.76
C GLU A 85 -10.91 -6.64 -2.76
N ALA A 86 -11.41 -5.78 -1.88
CA ALA A 86 -12.38 -6.15 -0.85
C ALA A 86 -13.35 -4.99 -0.54
N ALA A 87 -14.41 -5.28 0.23
CA ALA A 87 -15.41 -4.28 0.59
C ALA A 87 -14.89 -3.25 1.60
N HIS A 88 -15.41 -2.03 1.46
CA HIS A 88 -15.24 -0.93 2.42
C HIS A 88 -16.44 0.02 2.26
N PRO A 89 -17.09 0.50 3.34
CA PRO A 89 -16.57 0.54 4.71
C PRO A 89 -16.94 -0.68 5.57
N VAL A 90 -17.77 -1.58 5.09
CA VAL A 90 -18.17 -2.80 5.80
C VAL A 90 -17.31 -3.97 5.31
N PRO A 91 -16.71 -4.78 6.20
CA PRO A 91 -15.89 -5.92 5.79
C PRO A 91 -16.69 -7.00 5.06
N ASP A 92 -16.01 -7.77 4.21
CA ASP A 92 -16.57 -8.93 3.51
C ASP A 92 -15.62 -10.15 3.52
N MET A 93 -16.07 -11.23 2.88
CA MET A 93 -15.29 -12.48 2.81
C MET A 93 -14.02 -12.35 1.96
N ALA A 94 -14.00 -11.46 0.97
CA ALA A 94 -12.80 -11.20 0.16
C ALA A 94 -11.71 -10.54 1.03
N GLY A 95 -12.09 -9.56 1.86
CA GLY A 95 -11.19 -8.98 2.86
C GLY A 95 -10.67 -10.03 3.84
N ALA A 96 -11.53 -10.94 4.31
CA ALA A 96 -11.11 -11.99 5.23
C ALA A 96 -10.15 -13.01 4.59
N ALA A 97 -10.38 -13.37 3.33
CA ALA A 97 -9.47 -14.22 2.57
C ALA A 97 -8.10 -13.54 2.37
N ALA A 98 -8.12 -12.26 1.99
CA ALA A 98 -6.89 -11.51 1.77
C ALA A 98 -6.10 -11.25 3.07
N ALA A 99 -6.79 -11.09 4.21
CA ALA A 99 -6.14 -11.00 5.52
C ALA A 99 -5.36 -12.28 5.86
N ARG A 100 -5.96 -13.46 5.63
CA ARG A 100 -5.28 -14.75 5.80
C ARG A 100 -4.09 -14.91 4.85
N GLU A 101 -4.25 -14.50 3.60
CA GLU A 101 -3.18 -14.52 2.60
C GLU A 101 -1.99 -13.65 3.02
N ILE A 102 -2.26 -12.43 3.49
CA ILE A 102 -1.23 -11.51 4.03
C ILE A 102 -0.49 -12.13 5.22
N MET A 103 -1.22 -12.72 6.18
CA MET A 103 -0.61 -13.37 7.33
C MET A 103 0.28 -14.53 6.93
N HIS A 104 -0.19 -15.39 6.01
CA HIS A 104 0.60 -16.51 5.50
C HIS A 104 1.87 -16.02 4.81
N LYS A 105 1.74 -15.01 3.93
CA LYS A 105 2.85 -14.44 3.18
C LYS A 105 3.90 -13.80 4.08
N GLY A 106 3.47 -13.05 5.09
CA GLY A 106 4.38 -12.45 6.08
C GLY A 106 5.13 -13.49 6.89
N ALA A 107 4.51 -14.64 7.17
CA ALA A 107 5.14 -15.75 7.92
C ALA A 107 6.23 -16.48 7.13
N GLU A 108 6.35 -16.29 5.82
CA GLU A 108 7.42 -16.86 4.99
C GLU A 108 8.77 -16.11 5.15
N ALA A 109 8.82 -15.00 5.90
CA ALA A 109 10.01 -14.18 6.02
C ALA A 109 11.14 -14.88 6.79
N GLY A 110 12.35 -14.89 6.21
CA GLY A 110 13.56 -15.36 6.87
C GLY A 110 14.40 -14.25 7.54
N PRO A 111 15.49 -14.58 8.23
CA PRO A 111 16.33 -13.63 9.00
C PRO A 111 16.99 -12.48 8.20
N GLY A 112 17.02 -12.55 6.87
CA GLY A 112 17.55 -11.50 5.99
C GLY A 112 16.48 -10.77 5.17
N ASP A 113 15.22 -11.18 5.31
CA ASP A 113 14.11 -10.63 4.54
C ASP A 113 13.52 -9.41 5.25
N LEU A 114 12.90 -8.52 4.47
CA LEU A 114 12.11 -7.40 4.98
C LEU A 114 10.63 -7.63 4.72
N VAL A 115 9.82 -7.64 5.77
CA VAL A 115 8.36 -7.50 5.62
C VAL A 115 8.01 -6.01 5.62
N LEU A 116 7.61 -5.48 4.47
CA LEU A 116 7.22 -4.08 4.31
C LEU A 116 5.69 -3.97 4.35
N ALA A 117 5.16 -3.40 5.44
CA ALA A 117 3.72 -3.19 5.62
C ALA A 117 3.25 -1.82 5.09
N LEU A 118 2.45 -1.82 4.03
CA LEU A 118 1.87 -0.63 3.41
C LEU A 118 0.45 -0.37 3.94
N ILE A 119 0.33 0.52 4.92
CA ILE A 119 -0.93 0.78 5.62
C ILE A 119 -1.48 2.16 5.25
N SER A 120 -2.78 2.22 4.94
CA SER A 120 -3.51 3.47 4.74
C SER A 120 -4.95 3.37 5.26
N GLY A 121 -5.71 4.46 5.17
CA GLY A 121 -7.09 4.51 5.66
C GLY A 121 -7.98 3.43 5.05
N GLY A 122 -8.88 2.86 5.86
CA GLY A 122 -9.79 1.78 5.47
C GLY A 122 -9.29 0.37 5.78
N GLY A 123 -8.08 0.21 6.33
CA GLY A 123 -7.52 -1.10 6.71
C GLY A 123 -8.43 -1.94 7.60
N SER A 124 -9.18 -1.34 8.53
CA SER A 124 -10.09 -2.05 9.44
C SER A 124 -11.18 -2.84 8.71
N ALA A 125 -11.67 -2.35 7.57
CA ALA A 125 -12.68 -3.05 6.77
C ALA A 125 -12.05 -4.01 5.75
N LEU A 126 -10.82 -3.73 5.32
CA LEU A 126 -10.14 -4.46 4.24
C LEU A 126 -9.30 -5.64 4.74
N LEU A 127 -8.94 -5.68 6.02
CA LEU A 127 -8.22 -6.80 6.66
C LEU A 127 -8.97 -7.38 7.88
N PRO A 128 -10.25 -7.77 7.75
CA PRO A 128 -10.92 -8.48 8.83
C PRO A 128 -10.29 -9.87 9.02
N MET A 129 -9.89 -10.21 10.23
CA MET A 129 -9.50 -11.57 10.57
C MET A 129 -10.16 -11.93 11.90
N PRO A 130 -11.48 -12.24 11.90
CA PRO A 130 -12.17 -12.64 13.11
C PRO A 130 -11.61 -13.97 13.62
N GLU A 131 -11.60 -14.14 14.95
CA GLU A 131 -11.33 -15.44 15.56
C GLU A 131 -12.35 -16.47 15.05
N PRO A 132 -11.95 -17.73 14.79
CA PRO A 132 -12.85 -18.76 14.28
C PRO A 132 -14.07 -19.01 15.18
N SER A 133 -13.98 -18.65 16.46
CA SER A 133 -15.02 -18.82 17.48
C SER A 133 -15.97 -17.64 17.63
N LEU A 134 -15.77 -16.53 16.89
CA LEU A 134 -16.74 -15.43 16.91
C LEU A 134 -17.94 -15.78 16.00
N PRO A 135 -19.18 -15.70 16.52
CA PRO A 135 -20.41 -16.03 15.80
C PRO A 135 -20.75 -15.05 14.67
#